data_AF-A0A415BJM9-F1
#
_entry.id   AF-A0A415BJM9-F1
#
_cell.length_a   1.000
_cell.length_b   1.000
_cell.length_c   1.000
_cell.angle_alpha   90.00
_cell.angle_beta   90.00
_cell.angle_gamma   90.00
#
_symmetry.space_group_name_H-M   'P 1'
#
loop_
_entity.id
_entity.type
_entity.pdbx_description
1 polymer ?
#
loop_
_entity_poly.entity_id
_entity_poly.type
_entity_poly.pdbx_seq_one_letter_code
_entity_poly.pdbx_strand_id
1 'polypeptide(L)'
;MKKSIHSESEMVKAVKELESGISAEVVARGHGVTRVTLYNWKSKYSGMDVNQVRRLKELEEENRKLKQMYADLALDNRILRDVIKKNSRARDKEIDSSRAC
;
A
#
# COMPACT_ATOMS: atom_id res chain seq x y z
N MET A 1 1.05 -0.25 11.20
CA MET A 1 0.28 -1.43 11.63
C MET A 1 1.15 -2.29 12.53
N LYS A 2 0.64 -2.73 13.68
CA LYS A 2 1.34 -3.73 14.51
C LYS A 2 1.50 -5.00 13.66
N LYS A 3 2.69 -5.61 13.64
CA LYS A 3 2.92 -6.89 12.96
C LYS A 3 1.97 -7.92 13.57
N SER A 4 1.11 -8.50 12.73
CA SER A 4 0.31 -9.67 13.14
C SER A 4 1.26 -10.80 13.49
N ILE A 5 1.00 -11.48 14.61
CA ILE A 5 1.74 -12.68 15.03
C ILE A 5 1.51 -13.82 14.02
N HIS A 6 0.28 -13.89 13.48
CA HIS A 6 -0.10 -14.89 12.47
C HIS A 6 0.15 -14.38 11.05
N SER A 7 0.63 -15.27 10.19
CA SER A 7 0.81 -14.95 8.77
C SER A 7 -0.55 -14.93 8.07
N GLU A 8 -0.73 -14.12 7.03
CA GLU A 8 -2.01 -14.12 6.30
C GLU A 8 -2.30 -15.45 5.60
N SER A 9 -1.25 -16.17 5.18
CA SER A 9 -1.40 -17.52 4.62
C SER A 9 -2.00 -18.49 5.65
N GLU A 10 -1.54 -18.41 6.90
CA GLU A 10 -2.09 -19.18 8.03
C GLU A 10 -3.55 -18.80 8.32
N MET A 11 -3.87 -17.49 8.32
CA MET A 11 -5.24 -17.02 8.48
C MET A 11 -6.18 -17.56 7.38
N VAL A 12 -5.76 -17.50 6.12
CA VAL A 12 -6.55 -17.98 4.98
C VAL A 12 -6.73 -19.51 5.03
N LYS A 13 -5.69 -20.25 5.45
CA LYS A 13 -5.79 -21.71 5.66
C LYS A 13 -6.83 -22.06 6.73
N ALA A 14 -6.79 -21.38 7.87
CA ALA A 14 -7.78 -21.58 8.93
C ALA A 14 -9.21 -21.26 8.47
N VAL A 15 -9.38 -20.20 7.66
CA VAL A 15 -10.68 -19.86 7.06
C VAL A 15 -11.15 -20.94 6.10
N LYS A 16 -10.29 -21.48 5.25
CA LYS A 16 -10.63 -22.57 4.34
C LYS A 16 -11.01 -23.86 5.07
N GLU A 17 -10.31 -24.21 6.14
CA GLU A 17 -10.66 -25.34 7.01
C GLU A 17 -12.05 -25.17 7.63
N LEU A 18 -12.39 -23.95 8.06
CA LEU A 18 -13.72 -23.64 8.56
C LEU A 18 -14.80 -23.69 7.44
N GLU A 19 -14.47 -23.24 6.23
CA GLU A 19 -15.37 -23.28 5.06
C GLU A 19 -15.56 -24.69 4.50
N SER A 20 -14.59 -25.59 4.66
CA SER A 20 -14.71 -27.00 4.29
C SER A 20 -15.57 -27.82 5.25
N GLY A 21 -16.07 -27.20 6.33
CA GLY A 21 -17.00 -27.80 7.29
C GLY A 21 -16.37 -28.33 8.57
N ILE A 22 -15.07 -28.08 8.81
CA ILE A 22 -14.44 -28.45 10.09
C ILE A 22 -15.01 -27.56 11.20
N SER A 23 -15.29 -28.14 12.37
CA SER A 23 -15.81 -27.38 13.52
C SER A 23 -14.88 -26.21 13.89
N ALA A 24 -15.49 -25.04 14.13
CA ALA A 24 -14.79 -23.85 14.59
C ALA A 24 -13.96 -24.08 15.87
N GLU A 25 -14.39 -24.98 16.77
CA GLU A 25 -13.59 -25.34 17.96
C GLU A 25 -12.28 -26.04 17.59
N VAL A 26 -12.31 -26.93 16.60
CA VAL A 26 -11.14 -27.71 16.18
C VAL A 26 -10.16 -26.80 15.48
N VAL A 27 -10.64 -25.99 14.52
CA VAL A 27 -9.81 -25.04 13.79
C VAL A 27 -9.19 -24.01 14.73
N ALA A 28 -9.99 -23.41 15.63
CA ALA A 28 -9.49 -22.42 16.58
C ALA A 28 -8.37 -23.00 17.47
N ARG A 29 -8.55 -24.22 17.99
CA ARG A 29 -7.50 -24.89 18.77
C ARG A 29 -6.26 -25.23 17.93
N GLY A 30 -6.44 -25.72 16.71
CA GLY A 30 -5.33 -26.10 15.81
C GLY A 30 -4.42 -24.93 15.46
N HIS A 31 -5.00 -23.74 15.28
CA HIS A 31 -4.26 -22.50 14.97
C HIS A 31 -3.92 -21.67 16.22
N GLY A 32 -4.23 -22.16 17.43
CA GLY A 32 -3.92 -21.45 18.68
C GLY A 32 -4.66 -20.13 18.87
N VAL A 33 -5.85 -19.98 18.28
CA VAL A 33 -6.65 -18.76 18.30
C VAL A 33 -8.00 -18.96 18.97
N THR A 34 -8.66 -17.85 19.31
CA THR A 34 -10.04 -17.90 19.80
C THR A 34 -11.03 -18.04 18.63
N ARG A 35 -12.23 -18.57 18.90
CA ARG A 35 -13.32 -18.62 17.90
C ARG A 35 -13.65 -17.23 17.35
N VAL A 36 -13.59 -16.20 18.19
CA VAL A 36 -13.82 -14.81 17.78
C VAL A 36 -12.78 -14.37 16.75
N THR A 37 -11.50 -14.63 17.01
CA THR A 37 -10.42 -14.34 16.06
C THR A 37 -10.61 -15.07 14.73
N LEU A 38 -11.01 -16.34 14.77
CA LEU A 38 -11.27 -17.14 13.57
C LEU A 38 -12.42 -16.56 12.72
N TYR A 39 -13.52 -16.13 13.34
CA TYR A 39 -14.62 -15.49 12.59
C TYR A 39 -14.25 -14.11 12.06
N ASN A 40 -13.39 -13.35 12.76
CA ASN A 40 -12.85 -12.10 12.23
C ASN A 40 -11.99 -12.35 10.99
N TRP A 41 -11.20 -13.42 10.97
CA TRP A 41 -10.45 -13.84 9.78
C TRP A 41 -11.39 -14.27 8.65
N LYS A 42 -12.43 -15.03 8.97
CA LYS A 42 -13.46 -15.42 7.99
C LYS A 42 -14.08 -14.18 7.34
N SER A 43 -14.48 -13.18 8.12
CA SER A 43 -15.03 -11.93 7.57
C SER A 43 -14.08 -11.21 6.62
N LYS A 44 -12.76 -11.37 6.80
CA LYS A 44 -11.75 -10.65 6.01
C LYS A 44 -11.26 -11.44 4.80
N TYR A 45 -11.19 -12.77 4.89
CA TYR A 45 -10.53 -13.63 3.90
C TYR A 45 -11.45 -14.71 3.31
N SER A 46 -12.73 -14.74 3.66
CA SER A 46 -13.70 -15.69 3.09
C SER A 46 -13.75 -15.56 1.57
N GLY A 47 -13.77 -16.71 0.89
CA GLY A 47 -13.76 -16.78 -0.57
C GLY A 47 -12.44 -16.38 -1.25
N MET A 48 -11.37 -16.10 -0.48
CA MET A 48 -10.05 -15.81 -1.03
C MET A 48 -9.12 -17.04 -0.98
N ASP A 49 -8.34 -17.22 -2.04
CA ASP A 49 -7.23 -18.16 -2.08
C ASP A 49 -5.95 -17.55 -1.50
N VAL A 50 -5.06 -18.39 -0.97
CA VAL A 50 -3.74 -17.97 -0.44
C VAL A 50 -2.94 -17.24 -1.53
N ASN A 51 -3.01 -17.68 -2.78
CA ASN A 51 -2.33 -17.03 -3.90
C ASN A 51 -2.93 -15.65 -4.21
N GLN A 52 -4.25 -15.49 -4.07
CA GLN A 52 -4.89 -14.20 -4.25
C GLN A 52 -4.43 -13.21 -3.18
N VAL A 53 -4.38 -13.64 -1.91
CA VAL A 53 -3.89 -12.79 -0.81
C VAL A 53 -2.42 -12.41 -1.01
N ARG A 54 -1.58 -13.36 -1.44
CA ARG A 54 -0.18 -13.08 -1.76
C ARG A 54 -0.06 -12.04 -2.87
N ARG A 55 -0.81 -12.22 -3.95
CA ARG A 55 -0.81 -11.28 -5.09
C ARG A 55 -1.30 -9.90 -4.68
N LEU A 56 -2.33 -9.83 -3.82
CA LEU A 56 -2.88 -8.57 -3.32
C LEU A 56 -1.81 -7.79 -2.54
N LYS A 57 -1.04 -8.45 -1.68
CA LYS A 57 0.09 -7.85 -0.97
C LYS A 57 1.21 -7.35 -1.88
N GLU A 58 1.59 -8.15 -2.87
CA GLU A 58 2.59 -7.75 -3.86
C GLU A 58 2.13 -6.47 -4.59
N LEU A 59 0.87 -6.43 -5.01
CA LEU A 59 0.27 -5.27 -5.69
C LEU A 59 0.16 -4.05 -4.77
N GLU A 60 -0.19 -4.21 -3.50
CA GLU A 60 -0.22 -3.12 -2.53
C GLU A 60 1.17 -2.50 -2.32
N GLU A 61 2.20 -3.33 -2.22
CA GLU A 61 3.58 -2.87 -2.04
C GLU A 61 4.12 -2.20 -3.32
N GLU A 62 3.84 -2.76 -4.49
CA GLU A 62 4.15 -2.13 -5.78
C GLU A 62 3.45 -0.77 -5.91
N ASN A 63 2.15 -0.70 -5.59
CA ASN A 63 1.38 0.54 -5.63
C ASN A 63 1.94 1.58 -4.67
N ARG A 64 2.33 1.18 -3.45
CA ARG A 64 2.99 2.05 -2.47
C ARG A 64 4.29 2.63 -3.02
N LYS A 65 5.15 1.80 -3.62
CA LYS A 65 6.41 2.23 -4.25
C LYS A 65 6.15 3.17 -5.43
N LEU A 66 5.19 2.84 -6.30
CA LEU A 66 4.82 3.67 -7.44
C LEU A 66 4.31 5.05 -7.00
N LYS A 67 3.46 5.10 -5.97
CA LYS A 67 2.98 6.36 -5.39
C LYS A 67 4.11 7.20 -4.81
N GLN A 68 5.07 6.58 -4.12
CA GLN A 68 6.24 7.27 -3.58
C GLN A 68 7.08 7.87 -4.72
N MET A 69 7.46 7.06 -5.71
CA MET A 69 8.24 7.54 -6.86
C MET A 69 7.53 8.65 -7.63
N TYR A 70 6.21 8.54 -7.80
CA TYR A 70 5.43 9.58 -8.44
C TYR A 70 5.43 10.88 -7.62
N ALA A 71 5.26 10.79 -6.30
CA ALA A 71 5.30 11.96 -5.43
C ALA A 71 6.65 12.67 -5.49
N ASP A 72 7.74 11.91 -5.43
CA ASP A 72 9.10 12.44 -5.52
C ASP A 72 9.32 13.13 -6.88
N LEU A 73 8.95 12.46 -7.98
CA LEU A 73 9.06 13.03 -9.32
C LEU A 73 8.18 14.29 -9.51
N ALA A 74 6.98 14.31 -8.93
CA ALA A 74 6.08 15.44 -9.00
C ALA A 74 6.64 16.65 -8.23
N LEU A 75 7.28 16.42 -7.09
CA LEU A 75 7.98 17.45 -6.32
C LEU A 75 9.17 18.01 -7.11
N ASP A 76 10.01 17.14 -7.66
CA ASP A 76 11.15 17.56 -8.50
C ASP A 76 10.69 18.37 -9.71
N ASN A 77 9.65 17.91 -10.40
CA ASN A 77 9.10 18.62 -11.56
C ASN A 77 8.59 20.02 -11.18
N ARG A 78 7.93 20.15 -10.02
CA ARG A 78 7.47 21.42 -9.50
C ARG A 78 8.64 22.36 -9.21
N ILE A 79 9.66 21.88 -8.51
CA ILE A 79 10.85 22.67 -8.18
C ILE A 79 11.55 23.15 -9.45
N LEU A 80 11.75 22.24 -10.43
CA LEU A 80 12.39 22.58 -11.70
C LEU A 80 11.61 23.66 -12.46
N ARG A 81 10.28 23.55 -12.52
CA ARG A 81 9.42 24.57 -13.15
C ARG A 81 9.53 25.92 -12.45
N ASP A 82 9.55 25.93 -11.11
CA ASP A 82 9.68 27.16 -10.34
C ASP A 82 11.06 27.82 -10.55
N VAL A 83 12.14 27.05 -10.62
CA VAL A 83 13.49 27.55 -10.94
C VAL A 83 13.54 28.13 -12.35
N ILE A 84 13.02 27.43 -13.35
CA ILE A 84 12.97 27.92 -14.74
C ILE A 84 12.20 29.23 -14.82
N LYS A 85 11.04 29.32 -14.16
CA LYS A 85 10.21 30.53 -14.13
C LYS A 85 10.88 31.68 -13.40
N LYS A 86 11.66 31.42 -12.35
CA LYS A 86 12.44 32.44 -11.66
C LYS A 86 13.56 32.97 -12.55
N ASN A 87 14.28 32.07 -13.23
CA ASN A 87 15.36 32.44 -14.13
C ASN A 87 14.87 33.21 -15.35
N SER A 88 13.72 32.86 -15.94
CA SER A 88 13.13 33.64 -17.03
C SER A 88 12.81 35.07 -16.58
N ARG A 89 12.15 35.23 -15.44
CA ARG A 89 11.83 36.54 -14.85
C ARG A 89 13.07 37.38 -14.53
N ALA A 90 14.16 36.76 -14.10
CA ALA A 90 15.41 37.45 -13.83
C ALA A 90 16.02 38.02 -15.12
N ARG A 91 16.05 37.20 -16.19
CA ARG A 91 16.52 37.65 -17.51
C ARG A 91 15.66 38.77 -18.09
N ASP A 92 14.34 38.68 -17.95
CA ASP A 92 13.43 39.73 -18.45
C ASP A 92 13.73 41.09 -17.79
N LYS A 93 13.98 41.10 -16.47
CA LYS A 93 14.36 42.30 -15.72
C LYS A 93 15.71 42.89 -16.16
N GLU A 94 16.70 42.04 -16.46
CA GLU A 94 18.01 42.48 -16.94
C GLU A 94 17.90 43.13 -18.34
N ILE A 95 17.07 42.57 -19.22
CA ILE A 95 16.80 43.13 -20.55
C ILE A 95 16.10 44.48 -20.43
N ASP A 96 15.05 44.58 -19.60
CA ASP A 96 14.31 45.82 -19.40
C ASP A 96 15.20 46.92 -18.81
N SER A 97 16.07 46.59 -17.85
CA SER A 97 17.04 47.54 -17.29
C SER A 97 18.06 48.02 -18.33
N SER A 98 18.53 47.13 -19.20
CA SER A 98 19.49 47.49 -20.26
C SER A 98 18.88 48.37 -21.34
N ARG A 99 17.56 48.26 -21.57
CA ARG A 99 16.80 49.10 -22.50
C ARG A 99 16.44 50.48 -21.95
N ALA A 100 16.47 50.65 -20.62
CA ALA A 100 16.14 51.91 -19.96
C ALA A 100 17.34 52.85 -19.77
N CYS A 101 18.58 52.36 -19.99
CA CYS A 101 19.82 53.14 -20.06
C CYS A 101 20.12 53.58 -21.49
#